data_AF-A0A256YNC5-F1
#
_entry.id   AF-A0A256YNC5-F1
#
_cell.length_a   1.000
_cell.length_b   1.000
_cell.length_c   1.000
_cell.angle_alpha   90.00
_cell.angle_beta   90.00
_cell.angle_gamma   90.00
#
_symmetry.space_group_name_H-M   'P 1'
#
loop_
_entity.id
_entity.type
_entity.pdbx_description
1 polymer ?
#
loop_
_entity_poly.entity_id
_entity_poly.type
_entity_poly.pdbx_seq_one_letter_code
_entity_poly.pdbx_strand_id
1 'polypeptide(L)'
;MNNNVYFFNFFLSIKIFMSMNLSRELANALMNIWKSHDEGNIIEGFEAAYKLYSLLGCKDEPNCSVAAMLTISAYFVSDIAEKYQGKNEEKEDEYYRMAGELLKFSRKLCDLEPNSADFTWRWWKAYRHKDRNKVKKYLKEEHRSQFKNLEKEKCAEECSEKIMEAAEFHKKRNWNKVLEVLTEYFEIYLKCIYKD
;
A
#
# COMPACT_ATOMS: atom_id res chain seq x y z
N MET A 1 9.24 -42.73 18.07
CA MET A 1 8.55 -41.44 18.23
C MET A 1 9.60 -40.33 18.16
N ASN A 2 9.71 -39.63 17.02
CA ASN A 2 10.43 -38.34 16.86
C ASN A 2 10.42 -37.80 15.41
N ASN A 3 9.81 -38.50 14.44
CA ASN A 3 9.73 -38.03 13.04
C ASN A 3 8.67 -36.96 12.77
N ASN A 4 7.72 -36.70 13.70
CA ASN A 4 6.66 -35.70 13.48
C ASN A 4 7.09 -34.25 13.77
N VAL A 5 8.14 -34.02 14.57
CA VAL A 5 8.59 -32.65 14.92
C VAL A 5 9.39 -32.02 13.77
N TYR A 6 10.19 -32.82 13.04
CA TYR A 6 10.96 -32.33 11.90
C TYR A 6 10.08 -32.01 10.67
N PHE A 7 9.02 -32.79 10.45
CA PHE A 7 8.06 -32.54 9.36
C PHE A 7 7.25 -31.26 9.58
N PHE A 8 6.81 -30.99 10.82
CA PHE A 8 6.04 -29.79 11.14
C PHE A 8 6.88 -28.51 11.01
N ASN A 9 8.16 -28.55 11.41
CA ASN A 9 9.10 -27.43 11.24
C ASN A 9 9.44 -27.15 9.77
N PHE A 10 9.42 -28.16 8.89
CA PHE A 10 9.68 -28.00 7.46
C PHE A 10 8.51 -27.34 6.70
N PHE A 11 7.26 -27.69 7.02
CA PHE A 11 6.10 -27.01 6.43
C PHE A 11 5.90 -25.59 6.97
N LEU A 12 6.24 -25.37 8.24
CA LEU A 12 6.25 -24.03 8.83
C LEU A 12 7.35 -23.16 8.20
N SER A 13 8.54 -23.70 7.97
CA SER A 13 9.63 -22.96 7.30
C SER A 13 9.35 -22.68 5.82
N ILE A 14 8.65 -23.56 5.09
CA ILE A 14 8.19 -23.29 3.72
C ILE A 14 7.13 -22.19 3.69
N LYS A 15 6.10 -22.24 4.57
CA LYS A 15 5.10 -21.17 4.66
C LYS A 15 5.73 -19.82 5.05
N ILE A 16 6.67 -19.83 5.99
CA ILE A 16 7.42 -18.64 6.40
C ILE A 16 8.28 -18.13 5.24
N PHE A 17 9.03 -19.00 4.55
CA PHE A 17 9.87 -18.63 3.41
C PHE A 17 9.05 -18.08 2.23
N MET A 18 7.91 -18.69 1.92
CA MET A 18 6.96 -18.19 0.92
C MET A 18 6.37 -16.83 1.32
N SER A 19 6.07 -16.62 2.61
CA SER A 19 5.60 -15.33 3.12
C SER A 19 6.66 -14.23 3.08
N MET A 20 7.93 -14.55 3.34
CA MET A 20 9.04 -13.59 3.25
C MET A 20 9.33 -13.19 1.80
N ASN A 21 9.32 -14.14 0.87
CA ASN A 21 9.50 -13.82 -0.55
C ASN A 21 8.35 -12.96 -1.08
N LEU A 22 7.11 -13.30 -0.73
CA LEU A 22 5.93 -12.50 -1.10
C LEU A 22 5.98 -11.09 -0.51
N SER A 23 6.38 -10.95 0.77
CA SER A 23 6.50 -9.63 1.43
C SER A 23 7.46 -8.72 0.68
N ARG A 24 8.63 -9.24 0.29
CA ARG A 24 9.64 -8.48 -0.46
C ARG A 24 9.16 -8.15 -1.87
N GLU A 25 8.47 -9.05 -2.55
CA GLU A 25 7.93 -8.78 -3.88
C GLU A 25 6.84 -7.70 -3.87
N LEU A 26 5.93 -7.75 -2.90
CA LEU A 26 4.93 -6.70 -2.66
C LEU A 26 5.60 -5.36 -2.34
N ALA A 27 6.61 -5.37 -1.47
CA ALA A 27 7.39 -4.20 -1.09
C ALA A 27 8.09 -3.57 -2.30
N ASN A 28 8.72 -4.40 -3.13
CA ASN A 28 9.41 -3.94 -4.33
C ASN A 28 8.44 -3.37 -5.36
N ALA A 29 7.26 -3.97 -5.53
CA ALA A 29 6.22 -3.45 -6.41
C ALA A 29 5.72 -2.08 -5.91
N LEU A 30 5.37 -1.95 -4.63
CA LEU A 30 4.92 -0.67 -4.05
C LEU A 30 6.00 0.41 -4.11
N MET A 31 7.25 0.07 -3.79
CA MET A 31 8.39 0.99 -3.92
C MET A 31 8.54 1.49 -5.36
N ASN A 32 8.45 0.60 -6.34
CA ASN A 32 8.60 0.97 -7.75
C ASN A 32 7.44 1.86 -8.21
N ILE A 33 6.22 1.69 -7.71
CA ILE A 33 5.13 2.66 -7.95
C ILE A 33 5.54 4.05 -7.47
N TRP A 34 6.04 4.18 -6.23
CA TRP A 34 6.46 5.48 -5.68
C TRP A 34 7.62 6.09 -6.46
N LYS A 35 8.64 5.27 -6.77
CA LYS A 35 9.81 5.70 -7.52
C LYS A 35 9.46 6.17 -8.92
N SER A 36 8.71 5.36 -9.68
CA SER A 36 8.33 5.69 -11.05
C SER A 36 7.39 6.89 -11.11
N HIS A 37 6.55 7.09 -10.09
CA HIS A 37 5.77 8.32 -9.93
C HIS A 37 6.68 9.55 -9.77
N ASP A 38 7.63 9.52 -8.84
CA ASP A 38 8.60 10.59 -8.60
C ASP A 38 9.46 10.93 -9.85
N GLU A 39 9.69 9.92 -10.71
CA GLU A 39 10.45 10.03 -11.95
C GLU A 39 9.57 10.38 -13.17
N GLY A 40 8.25 10.44 -13.02
CA GLY A 40 7.29 10.67 -14.11
C GLY A 40 7.23 9.52 -15.13
N ASN A 41 7.71 8.33 -14.78
CA ASN A 41 7.73 7.15 -15.65
C ASN A 41 6.43 6.35 -15.52
N ILE A 42 5.44 6.70 -16.34
CA ILE A 42 4.11 6.10 -16.31
C ILE A 42 4.14 4.60 -16.63
N ILE A 43 5.00 4.17 -17.56
CA ILE A 43 5.06 2.76 -18.01
C ILE A 43 5.58 1.87 -16.88
N GLU A 44 6.71 2.24 -16.27
CA GLU A 44 7.25 1.48 -15.14
C GLU A 44 6.31 1.51 -13.93
N GLY A 45 5.64 2.64 -13.67
CA GLY A 45 4.62 2.74 -12.64
C GLY A 45 3.47 1.76 -12.89
N PHE A 46 2.98 1.69 -14.14
CA PHE A 46 1.93 0.76 -14.54
C PHE A 46 2.35 -0.69 -14.33
N GLU A 47 3.55 -1.08 -14.79
CA GLU A 47 4.07 -2.44 -14.63
C GLU A 47 4.21 -2.83 -13.15
N ALA A 48 4.68 -1.90 -12.32
CA ALA A 48 4.79 -2.08 -10.88
C ALA A 48 3.42 -2.24 -10.20
N ALA A 49 2.45 -1.40 -10.57
CA ALA A 49 1.08 -1.47 -10.05
C ALA A 49 0.37 -2.76 -10.48
N TYR A 50 0.54 -3.17 -11.74
CA TYR A 50 0.03 -4.44 -12.25
C TYR A 50 0.62 -5.61 -11.45
N LYS A 51 1.94 -5.65 -11.28
CA LYS A 51 2.60 -6.68 -10.46
C LYS A 51 2.07 -6.70 -9.03
N LEU A 52 1.86 -5.54 -8.41
CA LEU A 52 1.29 -5.45 -7.07
C LEU A 52 -0.10 -6.11 -7.00
N TYR A 53 -1.00 -5.79 -7.93
CA TYR A 53 -2.34 -6.39 -7.97
C TYR A 53 -2.32 -7.90 -8.24
N SER A 54 -1.47 -8.38 -9.14
CA SER A 54 -1.30 -9.82 -9.39
C SER A 54 -0.85 -10.55 -8.12
N LEU A 55 0.12 -9.99 -7.37
CA LEU A 55 0.60 -10.56 -6.11
C LEU A 55 -0.45 -10.52 -4.99
N LEU A 56 -1.33 -9.53 -5.00
CA LEU A 56 -2.48 -9.43 -4.08
C LEU A 56 -3.65 -10.36 -4.46
N GLY A 57 -3.52 -11.12 -5.55
CA GLY A 57 -4.48 -12.14 -5.95
C GLY A 57 -5.54 -11.68 -6.95
N CYS A 58 -5.34 -10.55 -7.64
CA CYS A 58 -6.14 -10.23 -8.82
C CYS A 58 -5.88 -11.29 -9.91
N LYS A 59 -6.93 -12.01 -10.33
CA LYS A 59 -6.82 -13.15 -11.25
C LYS A 59 -7.28 -12.85 -12.68
N ASP A 60 -8.07 -11.80 -12.87
CA ASP A 60 -8.61 -11.43 -14.17
C ASP A 60 -7.72 -10.37 -14.84
N GLU A 61 -6.93 -10.81 -15.83
CA GLU A 61 -5.91 -10.01 -16.51
C GLU A 61 -6.37 -8.61 -16.98
N PRO A 62 -7.53 -8.49 -17.67
CA PRO A 62 -8.12 -7.18 -17.99
C PRO A 62 -8.35 -6.31 -16.75
N ASN A 63 -8.94 -6.87 -15.68
CA ASN A 63 -9.20 -6.12 -14.46
C ASN A 63 -7.91 -5.70 -13.76
N CYS A 64 -6.89 -6.55 -13.71
CA CYS A 64 -5.61 -6.20 -13.08
C CYS A 64 -4.91 -5.06 -13.84
N SER A 65 -5.00 -5.08 -15.18
CA SER A 65 -4.47 -4.01 -16.04
C SER A 65 -5.21 -2.69 -15.81
N VAL A 66 -6.54 -2.72 -15.79
CA VAL A 66 -7.34 -1.50 -15.55
C VAL A 66 -7.10 -0.98 -14.13
N ALA A 67 -7.03 -1.86 -13.12
CA ALA A 67 -6.72 -1.47 -11.75
C ALA A 67 -5.35 -0.81 -11.62
N ALA A 68 -4.33 -1.33 -12.32
CA ALA A 68 -3.01 -0.73 -12.37
C ALA A 68 -3.04 0.68 -12.99
N MET A 69 -3.70 0.85 -14.13
CA MET A 69 -3.86 2.16 -14.78
C MET A 69 -4.55 3.18 -13.87
N LEU A 70 -5.62 2.77 -13.19
CA LEU A 70 -6.38 3.62 -12.28
C LEU A 70 -5.55 4.04 -11.07
N THR A 71 -4.78 3.12 -10.49
CA THR A 71 -3.88 3.43 -9.38
C THR A 71 -2.83 4.44 -9.78
N ILE A 72 -2.16 4.27 -10.92
CA ILE A 72 -1.17 5.25 -11.40
C ILE A 72 -1.83 6.59 -11.72
N SER A 73 -3.02 6.58 -12.34
CA SER A 73 -3.79 7.81 -12.58
C SER A 73 -4.11 8.55 -11.28
N ALA A 74 -4.44 7.83 -10.20
CA ALA A 74 -4.73 8.44 -8.90
C ALA A 74 -3.52 9.20 -8.33
N TYR A 75 -2.30 8.66 -8.47
CA TYR A 75 -1.07 9.35 -8.07
C TYR A 75 -0.92 10.68 -8.82
N PHE A 76 -1.02 10.69 -10.15
CA PHE A 76 -0.92 11.91 -10.95
C PHE A 76 -2.06 12.91 -10.68
N VAL A 77 -3.29 12.43 -10.46
CA VAL A 77 -4.41 13.29 -10.06
C VAL A 77 -4.12 13.95 -8.70
N SER A 78 -3.48 13.23 -7.77
CA SER A 78 -3.07 13.81 -6.48
C SER A 78 -2.01 14.90 -6.62
N ASP A 79 -1.12 14.82 -7.61
CA ASP A 79 -0.15 15.88 -7.92
C ASP A 79 -0.82 17.12 -8.51
N ILE A 80 -1.95 16.96 -9.22
CA ILE A 80 -2.74 18.11 -9.68
C ILE A 80 -3.32 18.86 -8.48
N ALA A 81 -3.75 18.14 -7.43
CA ALA A 81 -4.28 18.74 -6.20
C ALA A 81 -3.26 19.71 -5.55
N GLU A 82 -1.97 19.36 -5.56
CA GLU A 82 -0.90 20.20 -4.99
C GLU A 82 -0.84 21.61 -5.57
N LYS A 83 -1.20 21.78 -6.84
CA LYS A 83 -1.19 23.08 -7.50
C LYS A 83 -2.13 24.08 -6.82
N TYR A 84 -3.16 23.56 -6.15
CA TYR A 84 -4.19 24.31 -5.44
C TYR A 84 -3.96 24.40 -3.93
N GLN A 85 -2.94 23.72 -3.39
CA GLN A 85 -2.66 23.70 -1.96
C GLN A 85 -2.47 25.12 -1.41
N GLY A 86 -3.28 25.48 -0.40
CA GLY A 86 -3.27 26.81 0.23
C GLY A 86 -3.75 27.95 -0.67
N LYS A 87 -4.22 27.66 -1.88
CA LYS A 87 -4.74 28.64 -2.85
C LYS A 87 -6.23 28.48 -3.10
N ASN A 88 -6.71 27.24 -3.21
CA ASN A 88 -8.11 26.92 -3.42
C ASN A 88 -8.40 25.54 -2.82
N GLU A 89 -8.92 25.54 -1.59
CA GLU A 89 -9.20 24.31 -0.84
C GLU A 89 -10.28 23.45 -1.50
N GLU A 90 -11.29 24.06 -2.13
CA GLU A 90 -12.36 23.34 -2.81
C GLU A 90 -11.83 22.53 -3.99
N LYS A 91 -11.00 23.15 -4.84
CA LYS A 91 -10.35 22.45 -5.97
C LYS A 91 -9.35 21.42 -5.50
N GLU A 92 -8.57 21.74 -4.47
CA GLU A 92 -7.64 20.77 -3.87
C GLU A 92 -8.41 19.51 -3.42
N ASP A 93 -9.52 19.70 -2.70
CA ASP A 93 -10.41 18.63 -2.26
C ASP A 93 -11.00 17.84 -3.41
N GLU A 94 -11.44 18.50 -4.49
CA GLU A 94 -12.00 17.87 -5.67
C GLU A 94 -11.02 16.85 -6.28
N TYR A 95 -9.76 17.27 -6.54
CA TYR A 95 -8.75 16.38 -7.09
C TYR A 95 -8.39 15.23 -6.14
N TYR A 96 -8.29 15.49 -4.83
CA TYR A 96 -8.05 14.41 -3.87
C TYR A 96 -9.19 13.40 -3.81
N ARG A 97 -10.46 13.84 -3.90
CA ARG A 97 -11.61 12.93 -3.98
C ARG A 97 -11.60 12.13 -5.28
N MET A 98 -11.26 12.76 -6.41
CA MET A 98 -11.08 12.05 -7.68
C MET A 98 -10.01 10.95 -7.58
N ALA A 99 -8.86 11.24 -6.97
CA ALA A 99 -7.83 10.23 -6.72
C ALA A 99 -8.36 9.09 -5.84
N GLY A 100 -9.14 9.42 -4.80
CA GLY A 100 -9.83 8.44 -3.96
C GLY A 100 -10.78 7.52 -4.73
N GLU A 101 -11.61 8.06 -5.61
CA GLU A 101 -12.55 7.27 -6.42
C GLU A 101 -11.83 6.36 -7.42
N LEU A 102 -10.72 6.81 -8.01
CA LEU A 102 -9.87 5.97 -8.87
C LEU A 102 -9.30 4.77 -8.10
N LEU A 103 -8.76 5.00 -6.90
CA LEU A 103 -8.25 3.93 -6.03
C LEU A 103 -9.37 3.00 -5.55
N LYS A 104 -10.56 3.54 -5.28
CA LYS A 104 -11.71 2.73 -4.88
C LYS A 104 -12.15 1.81 -6.00
N PHE A 105 -12.20 2.33 -7.23
CA PHE A 105 -12.56 1.53 -8.39
C PHE A 105 -11.49 0.49 -8.74
N SER A 106 -10.19 0.84 -8.64
CA SER A 106 -9.11 -0.11 -8.87
C SER A 106 -9.14 -1.28 -7.89
N ARG A 107 -9.45 -1.03 -6.62
CA ARG A 107 -9.58 -2.09 -5.61
C ARG A 107 -10.80 -2.99 -5.86
N LYS A 108 -11.94 -2.42 -6.27
CA LYS A 108 -13.15 -3.19 -6.61
C LYS A 108 -12.93 -4.16 -7.76
N LEU A 109 -12.19 -3.77 -8.80
CA LEU A 109 -11.87 -4.64 -9.95
C LEU A 109 -11.08 -5.89 -9.54
N CYS A 110 -10.38 -5.82 -8.42
CA CYS A 110 -9.51 -6.88 -7.90
C CYS A 110 -10.09 -7.58 -6.66
N ASP A 111 -11.38 -7.40 -6.36
CA ASP A 111 -12.05 -7.93 -5.15
C ASP A 111 -11.34 -7.56 -3.82
N LEU A 112 -10.65 -6.43 -3.79
CA LEU A 112 -9.99 -5.90 -2.59
C LEU A 112 -10.92 -4.95 -1.84
N GLU A 113 -10.73 -4.85 -0.52
CA GLU A 113 -11.50 -3.93 0.35
C GLU A 113 -11.43 -2.49 -0.20
N PRO A 114 -12.56 -1.91 -0.66
CA PRO A 114 -12.54 -0.61 -1.32
C PRO A 114 -12.47 0.55 -0.33
N ASN A 115 -12.97 0.38 0.90
CA ASN A 115 -13.07 1.50 1.85
C ASN A 115 -11.71 2.01 2.33
N SER A 116 -10.65 1.20 2.22
CA SER A 116 -9.29 1.68 2.48
C SER A 116 -8.87 2.82 1.55
N ALA A 117 -9.40 2.90 0.33
CA ALA A 117 -9.09 3.99 -0.59
C ALA A 117 -9.52 5.36 -0.05
N ASP A 118 -10.62 5.41 0.72
CA ASP A 118 -11.12 6.64 1.34
C ASP A 118 -10.14 7.20 2.39
N PHE A 119 -9.30 6.35 2.97
CA PHE A 119 -8.25 6.75 3.90
C PHE A 119 -6.94 7.06 3.18
N THR A 120 -6.65 6.37 2.06
CA THR A 120 -5.43 6.57 1.28
C THR A 120 -5.26 8.03 0.83
N TRP A 121 -6.26 8.59 0.13
CA TRP A 121 -6.17 9.97 -0.35
C TRP A 121 -6.15 10.99 0.80
N ARG A 122 -6.80 10.69 1.93
CA ARG A 122 -6.83 11.58 3.10
C ARG A 122 -5.47 11.69 3.76
N TRP A 123 -4.75 10.57 3.90
CA TRP A 123 -3.39 10.63 4.42
C TRP A 123 -2.41 11.21 3.41
N TRP A 124 -2.63 11.05 2.09
CA TRP A 124 -1.88 11.80 1.06
C TRP A 124 -2.03 13.30 1.25
N LYS A 125 -3.27 13.81 1.34
CA LYS A 125 -3.54 15.23 1.62
C LYS A 125 -2.85 15.68 2.91
N ALA A 126 -3.06 14.97 4.02
CA ALA A 126 -2.45 15.31 5.30
C ALA A 126 -0.92 15.34 5.24
N TYR A 127 -0.31 14.39 4.51
CA TYR A 127 1.13 14.31 4.35
C TYR A 127 1.70 15.52 3.60
N ARG A 128 1.04 15.97 2.53
CA ARG A 128 1.44 17.18 1.78
C ARG A 128 1.23 18.48 2.58
N HIS A 129 0.24 18.50 3.46
CA HIS A 129 0.05 19.56 4.46
C HIS A 129 0.96 19.44 5.69
N LYS A 130 1.84 18.43 5.73
CA LYS A 130 2.77 18.18 6.85
C LYS A 130 2.06 17.96 8.19
N ASP A 131 0.79 17.54 8.17
CA ASP A 131 0.00 17.22 9.36
C ASP A 131 0.23 15.76 9.78
N ARG A 132 1.32 15.52 10.51
CA ARG A 132 1.71 14.18 10.96
C ARG A 132 0.64 13.47 11.80
N ASN A 133 -0.13 14.22 12.58
CA ASN A 133 -1.19 13.64 13.42
C ASN A 133 -2.32 13.08 12.57
N LYS A 134 -2.76 13.84 11.54
CA LYS A 134 -3.75 13.35 10.59
C LYS A 134 -3.22 12.18 9.75
N VAL A 135 -1.96 12.21 9.32
CA VAL A 135 -1.33 11.07 8.62
C VAL A 135 -1.42 9.80 9.46
N LYS A 136 -0.95 9.84 10.74
CA LYS A 136 -1.01 8.67 11.62
C LYS A 136 -2.45 8.20 11.85
N LYS A 137 -3.40 9.12 12.03
CA LYS A 137 -4.82 8.80 12.20
C LYS A 137 -5.37 8.05 10.97
N TYR A 138 -5.21 8.62 9.78
CA TYR A 138 -5.79 8.08 8.56
C TYR A 138 -5.13 6.76 8.14
N LEU A 139 -3.81 6.60 8.31
CA LEU A 139 -3.15 5.31 8.10
C LEU A 139 -3.68 4.23 9.06
N LYS A 140 -3.91 4.55 10.34
CA LYS A 140 -4.50 3.60 11.29
C LYS A 140 -5.91 3.21 10.88
N GLU A 141 -6.73 4.17 10.46
CA GLU A 141 -8.09 3.90 9.98
C GLU A 141 -8.08 3.05 8.70
N GLU A 142 -7.16 3.31 7.77
CA GLU A 142 -6.94 2.50 6.57
C GLU A 142 -6.65 1.04 6.94
N HIS A 143 -5.62 0.79 7.75
CA HIS A 143 -5.24 -0.56 8.14
C HIS A 143 -6.31 -1.25 8.97
N ARG A 144 -6.97 -0.54 9.89
CA ARG A 144 -8.13 -1.06 10.62
C ARG A 144 -9.20 -1.53 9.65
N SER A 145 -9.53 -0.77 8.60
CA SER A 145 -10.58 -1.19 7.65
C SER A 145 -10.27 -2.54 6.97
N GLN A 146 -8.99 -2.90 6.87
CA GLN A 146 -8.53 -4.12 6.18
C GLN A 146 -8.38 -5.34 7.10
N PHE A 147 -8.16 -5.14 8.41
CA PHE A 147 -7.99 -6.25 9.37
C PHE A 147 -9.31 -6.67 10.03
N LYS A 148 -9.53 -7.98 10.14
CA LYS A 148 -10.77 -8.58 10.65
C LYS A 148 -10.70 -9.09 12.10
N ASN A 149 -9.52 -9.25 12.69
CA ASN A 149 -9.32 -10.00 13.95
C ASN A 149 -9.05 -9.10 15.19
N LEU A 150 -9.09 -9.68 16.40
CA LEU A 150 -8.93 -8.95 17.68
C LEU A 150 -7.58 -8.22 17.84
N GLU A 151 -6.53 -8.63 17.12
CA GLU A 151 -5.22 -7.95 17.08
C GLU A 151 -5.18 -6.73 16.14
N LYS A 152 -6.32 -6.37 15.53
CA LYS A 152 -6.49 -5.27 14.54
C LYS A 152 -5.86 -3.96 14.96
N GLU A 153 -5.90 -3.62 16.25
CA GLU A 153 -5.35 -2.36 16.73
C GLU A 153 -3.83 -2.33 16.68
N LYS A 154 -3.18 -3.37 17.21
CA LYS A 154 -1.72 -3.50 17.22
C LYS A 154 -1.17 -3.59 15.80
N CYS A 155 -1.79 -4.43 14.98
CA CYS A 155 -1.46 -4.55 13.56
C CYS A 155 -1.58 -3.22 12.82
N ALA A 156 -2.67 -2.49 13.03
CA ALA A 156 -2.88 -1.20 12.38
C ALA A 156 -1.85 -0.16 12.83
N GLU A 157 -1.46 -0.17 14.10
CA GLU A 157 -0.40 0.72 14.61
C GLU A 157 0.95 0.41 13.97
N GLU A 158 1.42 -0.84 14.04
CA GLU A 158 2.72 -1.25 13.50
C GLU A 158 2.80 -1.01 11.98
N CYS A 159 1.77 -1.39 11.23
CA CYS A 159 1.69 -1.13 9.78
C CYS A 159 1.73 0.38 9.46
N SER A 160 1.01 1.21 10.23
CA SER A 160 1.00 2.65 10.02
C SER A 160 2.37 3.30 10.29
N GLU A 161 3.06 2.83 11.32
CA GLU A 161 4.41 3.30 11.67
C GLU A 161 5.41 2.95 10.58
N LYS A 162 5.33 1.75 10.00
CA LYS A 162 6.19 1.35 8.89
C LYS A 162 5.94 2.15 7.61
N ILE A 163 4.69 2.45 7.27
CA ILE A 163 4.40 3.32 6.13
C ILE A 163 4.92 4.75 6.37
N MET A 164 4.78 5.29 7.58
CA MET A 164 5.35 6.59 7.92
C MET A 164 6.88 6.59 7.81
N GLU A 165 7.54 5.56 8.33
CA GLU A 165 8.98 5.39 8.26
C GLU A 165 9.47 5.29 6.80
N ALA A 166 8.82 4.46 5.98
CA ALA A 166 9.10 4.34 4.55
C ALA A 166 8.93 5.69 3.84
N ALA A 167 7.88 6.45 4.17
CA ALA A 167 7.63 7.77 3.59
C ALA A 167 8.69 8.81 3.97
N GLU A 168 9.38 8.68 5.12
CA GLU A 168 10.50 9.56 5.49
C GLU A 168 11.78 9.20 4.74
N PHE A 169 12.03 7.92 4.45
CA PHE A 169 13.13 7.49 3.57
C PHE A 169 12.86 7.80 2.10
N HIS A 170 11.59 7.75 1.68
CA HIS A 170 11.13 8.14 0.36
C HIS A 170 11.49 9.60 0.04
N LYS A 171 11.20 10.55 0.96
CA LYS A 171 11.59 11.97 0.80
C LYS A 171 13.10 12.17 0.57
N LYS A 172 13.91 11.27 1.11
CA LYS A 172 15.38 11.29 1.00
C LYS A 172 15.89 10.49 -0.20
N ARG A 173 14.98 9.92 -1.01
CA ARG A 173 15.26 9.03 -2.15
C ARG A 173 16.17 7.85 -1.78
N ASN A 174 16.09 7.38 -0.53
CA ASN A 174 16.85 6.21 -0.08
C ASN A 174 16.06 4.94 -0.36
N TRP A 175 16.02 4.54 -1.63
CA TRP A 175 15.21 3.40 -2.11
C TRP A 175 15.55 2.07 -1.42
N ASN A 176 16.82 1.85 -1.08
CA ASN A 176 17.23 0.65 -0.34
C ASN A 176 16.54 0.58 1.04
N LYS A 177 16.49 1.71 1.76
CA LYS A 177 15.79 1.78 3.05
C LYS A 177 14.26 1.77 2.90
N VAL A 178 13.72 2.36 1.83
CA VAL A 178 12.28 2.22 1.52
C VAL A 178 11.93 0.74 1.34
N LEU A 179 12.70 -0.01 0.55
CA LEU A 179 12.46 -1.44 0.33
C LEU A 179 12.54 -2.26 1.62
N GLU A 180 13.55 -2.02 2.45
CA GLU A 180 13.73 -2.69 3.74
C GLU A 180 12.50 -2.49 4.63
N VAL A 181 12.08 -1.23 4.82
CA VAL A 181 10.94 -0.89 5.68
C VAL A 181 9.61 -1.37 5.10
N LEU A 182 9.42 -1.28 3.78
CA LEU A 182 8.23 -1.82 3.12
C LEU A 182 8.17 -3.36 3.17
N THR A 183 9.32 -4.03 3.20
CA THR A 183 9.37 -5.49 3.39
C THR A 183 8.86 -5.83 4.80
N GLU A 184 9.36 -5.15 5.82
CA GLU A 184 8.87 -5.31 7.20
C GLU A 184 7.37 -4.98 7.32
N TYR A 185 6.91 -3.92 6.65
CA TYR A 185 5.49 -3.57 6.57
C TYR A 185 4.67 -4.75 6.05
N PHE A 186 5.05 -5.34 4.91
CA PHE A 186 4.29 -6.43 4.31
C PHE A 186 4.39 -7.72 5.13
N GLU A 187 5.50 -7.98 5.81
CA GLU A 187 5.58 -9.11 6.75
C GLU A 187 4.57 -8.99 7.89
N ILE A 188 4.41 -7.80 8.47
CA ILE A 188 3.42 -7.53 9.51
C ILE A 188 2.01 -7.62 8.91
N TYR A 189 1.78 -6.94 7.79
CA TYR A 189 0.50 -6.89 7.10
C TYR A 189 -0.05 -8.28 6.76
N LEU A 190 0.78 -9.12 6.12
CA LEU A 190 0.40 -10.48 5.75
C LEU A 190 0.18 -11.36 6.98
N LYS A 191 1.00 -11.25 8.04
CA LYS A 191 0.74 -11.94 9.31
C LYS A 191 -0.60 -11.53 9.90
N CYS A 192 -0.98 -10.25 9.80
CA CYS A 192 -2.23 -9.74 10.36
C CYS A 192 -3.47 -10.12 9.54
N ILE A 193 -3.33 -10.39 8.24
CA ILE A 193 -4.43 -10.85 7.38
C ILE A 193 -4.59 -12.37 7.40
N TYR A 194 -3.49 -13.13 7.51
CA TYR A 194 -3.48 -14.59 7.41
C TYR A 194 -3.31 -15.33 8.74
N LYS A 195 -3.25 -14.62 9.88
CA LYS A 195 -3.39 -15.24 11.20
C LYS A 195 -4.84 -15.68 11.41
N ASP A 196 -5.13 -16.91 11.02
CA ASP A 196 -6.21 -17.74 11.59
C ASP A 196 -5.70 -18.46 12.85
#